data_AF-A0A351LZ27-F1
#
_entry.id   AF-A0A351LZ27-F1
#
_cell.length_a   1.000
_cell.length_b   1.000
_cell.length_c   1.000
_cell.angle_alpha   90.00
_cell.angle_beta   90.00
_cell.angle_gamma   90.00
#
_symmetry.space_group_name_H-M   'P 1'
#
loop_
_entity.id
_entity.type
_entity.pdbx_description
1 polymer ?
#
loop_
_entity_poly.entity_id
_entity_poly.type
_entity_poly.pdbx_seq_one_letter_code
_entity_poly.pdbx_strand_id
1 'polypeptide(L)'
;MLTTGFKLWFGLCMAAVMAAVFAGYTSGGTETGPVSVGWKGGIGNHVSYIIILSAAAGLALVGLIAVAFRDADAEAQAEVLGLDEAPEAQAVVGNSLWPIFGALGIGALAVGLVVHPAIFVTGLCILVAVAIEWTMTNWSEKVSGDAEANAAARENLMRPIEIPVLGTIGIGVLVLAVSRVLLTASVNGAVVVATIAGLVVFGGAMAISKRPEMPRRAIRSILFVGCVAVLLAGILSAVNGEREFHQIGGGVSDDDAQVETDH
;
A
#
# COMPACT_ATOMS: atom_id res chain seq x y z
N MET A 1 1.59 -38.29 -12.27
CA MET A 1 2.64 -37.96 -13.27
C MET A 1 3.28 -36.64 -12.86
N LEU A 2 4.57 -36.39 -13.16
CA LEU A 2 5.20 -35.09 -12.87
C LEU A 2 4.73 -34.06 -13.91
N THR A 3 4.21 -32.93 -13.45
CA THR A 3 3.66 -31.87 -14.31
C THR A 3 4.78 -31.24 -15.16
N THR A 4 4.41 -30.68 -16.31
CA THR A 4 5.37 -29.98 -17.19
C THR A 4 6.03 -28.80 -16.48
N GLY A 5 5.26 -28.07 -15.65
CA GLY A 5 5.79 -27.00 -14.80
C GLY A 5 6.84 -27.49 -13.80
N PHE A 6 6.58 -28.61 -13.10
CA PHE A 6 7.57 -29.18 -12.19
C PHE A 6 8.88 -29.53 -12.90
N LYS A 7 8.81 -30.17 -14.07
CA LYS A 7 10.01 -30.56 -14.84
C LYS A 7 10.87 -29.36 -15.20
N LEU A 8 10.25 -28.25 -15.63
CA LEU A 8 10.96 -27.02 -15.96
C LEU A 8 11.67 -26.42 -14.74
N TRP A 9 10.93 -26.16 -13.66
CA TRP A 9 11.47 -25.50 -12.47
C TRP A 9 12.49 -26.36 -11.74
N PHE A 10 12.25 -27.66 -11.66
CA PHE A 10 13.20 -28.61 -11.10
C PHE A 10 14.46 -28.72 -11.98
N GLY A 11 14.32 -28.72 -13.30
CA GLY A 11 15.46 -28.69 -14.23
C GLY A 11 16.33 -27.44 -14.05
N LEU A 12 15.71 -26.26 -13.95
CA LEU A 12 16.41 -25.00 -13.66
C LEU A 12 17.07 -25.01 -12.27
N CYS A 13 16.40 -25.55 -11.26
CA CYS A 13 16.96 -25.74 -9.93
C CYS A 13 18.23 -26.60 -9.98
N MET A 14 18.18 -27.76 -10.65
CA MET A 14 19.36 -28.62 -10.82
C MET A 14 20.49 -27.91 -11.55
N ALA A 15 20.18 -27.15 -12.61
CA ALA A 15 21.17 -26.35 -13.31
C ALA A 15 21.81 -25.29 -12.39
N ALA A 16 21.00 -24.61 -11.56
CA ALA A 16 21.46 -23.61 -10.60
C ALA A 16 22.31 -24.22 -9.48
N VAL A 17 21.94 -25.39 -8.93
CA VAL A 17 22.76 -26.11 -7.94
C VAL A 17 24.13 -26.47 -8.56
N MET A 18 24.14 -27.01 -9.77
CA MET A 18 25.40 -27.32 -10.47
C MET A 18 26.24 -26.07 -10.72
N ALA A 19 25.61 -24.95 -11.10
CA ALA A 19 26.29 -23.67 -11.27
C ALA A 19 26.85 -23.12 -9.94
N ALA A 20 26.14 -23.27 -8.82
CA ALA A 20 26.61 -22.87 -7.50
C ALA A 20 27.83 -23.70 -7.08
N VAL A 21 27.77 -25.03 -7.25
CA VAL A 21 28.89 -25.94 -6.97
C VAL A 21 30.10 -25.59 -7.83
N PHE A 22 29.90 -25.39 -9.14
CA PHE A 22 30.95 -24.98 -10.06
C PHE A 22 31.57 -23.65 -9.65
N ALA A 23 30.75 -22.62 -9.40
CA ALA A 23 31.21 -21.31 -8.95
C ALA A 23 32.01 -21.40 -7.64
N GLY A 24 31.55 -22.21 -6.69
CA GLY A 24 32.24 -22.45 -5.43
C GLY A 24 33.64 -23.04 -5.64
N TYR A 25 33.76 -24.09 -6.46
CA TYR A 25 35.07 -24.67 -6.78
C TYR A 25 35.98 -23.70 -7.55
N THR A 26 35.45 -22.99 -8.56
CA THR A 26 36.25 -22.05 -9.37
C THR A 26 36.73 -20.82 -8.59
N SER A 27 36.12 -20.55 -7.44
CA SER A 27 36.46 -19.43 -6.56
C SER A 27 37.27 -19.84 -5.32
N GLY A 28 37.87 -21.04 -5.33
CA GLY A 28 38.76 -21.51 -4.27
C GLY A 28 38.07 -22.29 -3.15
N GLY A 29 36.88 -22.85 -3.42
CA GLY A 29 36.22 -23.76 -2.51
C GLY A 29 37.00 -25.06 -2.28
N THR A 30 36.94 -25.57 -1.06
CA THR A 30 37.52 -26.88 -0.68
C THR A 30 36.73 -28.04 -1.28
N GLU A 31 37.31 -29.25 -1.33
CA GLU A 31 36.69 -30.43 -1.94
C GLU A 31 35.24 -30.70 -1.49
N THR A 32 34.95 -30.48 -0.20
CA THR A 32 33.64 -30.77 0.40
C THR A 32 32.79 -29.52 0.64
N GLY A 33 33.36 -28.32 0.59
CA GLY A 33 32.67 -27.08 0.92
C GLY A 33 31.47 -26.80 0.01
N PRO A 34 31.66 -26.62 -1.31
CA PRO A 34 30.59 -26.28 -2.26
C PRO A 34 29.47 -27.31 -2.34
N VAL A 35 29.71 -28.59 -2.06
CA VAL A 35 28.68 -29.63 -2.07
C VAL A 35 27.96 -29.74 -0.73
N SER A 36 28.67 -29.50 0.38
CA SER A 36 28.09 -29.54 1.73
C SER A 36 27.47 -28.22 2.19
N VAL A 37 27.34 -27.23 1.29
CA VAL A 37 26.84 -25.88 1.60
C VAL A 37 27.66 -25.23 2.72
N GLY A 38 28.96 -25.55 2.78
CA GLY A 38 29.88 -25.01 3.79
C GLY A 38 29.79 -25.68 5.17
N TRP A 39 29.02 -26.78 5.33
CA TRP A 39 29.04 -27.57 6.55
C TRP A 39 30.41 -28.18 6.84
N LYS A 40 31.11 -28.62 5.80
CA LYS A 40 32.47 -29.16 5.90
C LYS A 40 33.35 -28.51 4.83
N GLY A 41 34.20 -27.58 5.26
CA GLY A 41 35.16 -26.88 4.40
C GLY A 41 34.65 -25.55 3.82
N GLY A 42 35.53 -24.79 3.18
CA GLY A 42 35.22 -23.49 2.59
C GLY A 42 34.50 -23.60 1.24
N ILE A 43 33.54 -22.71 0.99
CA ILE A 43 32.71 -22.67 -0.24
C ILE A 43 33.27 -21.77 -1.35
N GLY A 44 34.43 -21.14 -1.16
CA GLY A 44 34.99 -20.17 -2.11
C GLY A 44 34.36 -18.78 -1.93
N ASN A 45 34.00 -18.11 -3.02
CA ASN A 45 33.32 -16.81 -2.97
C ASN A 45 31.87 -16.95 -2.48
N HIS A 46 31.66 -16.54 -1.23
CA HIS A 46 30.36 -16.56 -0.56
C HIS A 46 29.26 -15.81 -1.32
N VAL A 47 29.56 -14.66 -1.93
CA VAL A 47 28.53 -13.81 -2.56
C VAL A 47 27.92 -14.52 -3.76
N SER A 48 28.75 -14.95 -4.71
CA SER A 48 28.27 -15.67 -5.90
C SER A 48 27.62 -16.99 -5.54
N TYR A 49 28.23 -17.74 -4.60
CA TYR A 49 27.72 -19.04 -4.19
C TYR A 49 26.32 -18.91 -3.56
N ILE A 50 26.14 -17.99 -2.60
CA ILE A 50 24.86 -17.79 -1.91
C ILE A 50 23.78 -17.25 -2.85
N ILE A 51 24.10 -16.33 -3.77
CA ILE A 51 23.11 -15.81 -4.73
C ILE A 51 22.57 -16.95 -5.61
N ILE A 52 23.45 -17.76 -6.19
CA ILE A 52 23.04 -18.85 -7.08
C ILE A 52 22.30 -19.93 -6.29
N LEU A 53 22.78 -20.27 -5.08
CA LEU A 53 22.12 -21.26 -4.24
C LEU A 53 20.73 -20.78 -3.77
N SER A 54 20.58 -19.50 -3.47
CA SER A 54 19.28 -18.90 -3.11
C SER A 54 18.32 -18.92 -4.30
N ALA A 55 18.81 -18.64 -5.50
CA ALA A 55 18.03 -18.79 -6.73
C ALA A 55 17.60 -20.26 -6.93
N ALA A 56 18.50 -21.22 -6.71
CA ALA A 56 18.17 -22.65 -6.76
C ALA A 56 17.09 -23.03 -5.75
N ALA A 57 17.17 -22.55 -4.51
CA ALA A 57 16.15 -22.77 -3.50
C ALA A 57 14.78 -22.16 -3.89
N GLY A 58 14.77 -20.96 -4.49
CA GLY A 58 13.56 -20.35 -5.03
C GLY A 58 12.95 -21.16 -6.16
N LEU A 59 13.76 -21.64 -7.10
CA LEU A 59 13.33 -22.51 -8.20
C LEU A 59 12.77 -23.84 -7.69
N ALA A 60 13.41 -24.43 -6.67
CA ALA A 60 12.91 -25.63 -6.00
C ALA A 60 11.55 -25.39 -5.37
N LEU A 61 11.37 -24.26 -4.66
CA LEU A 61 10.10 -23.90 -4.05
C LEU A 61 8.99 -23.73 -5.09
N VAL A 62 9.26 -23.03 -6.20
CA VAL A 62 8.29 -22.88 -7.30
C VAL A 62 7.97 -24.23 -7.93
N GLY A 63 8.96 -25.11 -8.12
CA GLY A 63 8.73 -26.47 -8.58
C GLY A 63 7.84 -27.27 -7.63
N LEU A 64 8.10 -27.21 -6.32
CA LEU A 64 7.28 -27.86 -5.29
C LEU A 64 5.84 -27.35 -5.29
N ILE A 65 5.63 -26.04 -5.43
CA ILE A 65 4.30 -25.44 -5.55
C ILE A 65 3.61 -25.96 -6.82
N ALA A 66 4.29 -25.96 -7.97
CA ALA A 66 3.73 -26.42 -9.24
C ALA A 66 3.28 -27.89 -9.19
N VAL A 67 4.00 -28.77 -8.49
CA VAL A 67 3.57 -30.17 -8.32
C VAL A 67 2.50 -30.34 -7.25
N ALA A 68 2.58 -29.59 -6.14
CA ALA A 68 1.64 -29.70 -5.03
C ALA A 68 0.22 -29.24 -5.40
N PHE A 69 0.12 -28.14 -6.14
CA PHE A 69 -1.17 -27.57 -6.55
C PHE A 69 -1.60 -28.01 -7.96
N ARG A 70 -0.73 -28.72 -8.69
CA ARG A 70 -0.91 -29.04 -10.12
C ARG A 70 -1.26 -27.78 -10.94
N ASP A 71 -0.74 -26.64 -10.49
CA ASP A 71 -1.04 -25.34 -11.06
C ASP A 71 -0.40 -25.22 -12.45
N ALA A 72 -1.11 -24.60 -13.38
CA ALA A 72 -0.74 -24.45 -14.79
C ALA A 72 -0.45 -25.76 -15.57
N ASP A 73 -1.06 -26.89 -15.18
CA ASP A 73 -0.98 -28.15 -15.94
C ASP A 73 -2.24 -28.39 -16.79
N ALA A 74 -2.18 -28.00 -18.07
CA ALA A 74 -3.28 -28.17 -19.03
C ALA A 74 -3.67 -29.64 -19.20
N GLU A 75 -2.70 -30.56 -19.25
CA GLU A 75 -2.96 -31.99 -19.40
C GLU A 75 -3.67 -32.54 -18.17
N ALA A 76 -3.24 -32.15 -16.97
CA ALA A 76 -3.91 -32.56 -15.73
C ALA A 76 -5.32 -31.98 -15.61
N GLN A 77 -5.57 -30.76 -16.09
CA GLN A 77 -6.92 -30.18 -16.12
C GLN A 77 -7.83 -30.90 -17.11
N ALA A 78 -7.33 -31.19 -18.31
CA ALA A 78 -8.04 -31.95 -19.33
C ALA A 78 -8.39 -33.37 -18.82
N GLU A 79 -7.44 -34.05 -18.18
CA GLU A 79 -7.63 -35.37 -17.54
C GLU A 79 -8.75 -35.35 -16.48
N VAL A 80 -8.75 -34.35 -15.59
CA VAL A 80 -9.77 -34.23 -14.52
C VAL A 80 -11.16 -33.95 -15.10
N LEU A 81 -11.23 -33.16 -16.17
CA LEU A 81 -12.49 -32.79 -16.82
C LEU A 81 -12.97 -33.83 -17.85
N GLY A 82 -12.16 -34.84 -18.17
CA GLY A 82 -12.45 -35.82 -19.21
C GLY A 82 -12.49 -35.19 -20.61
N LEU A 83 -11.71 -34.14 -20.83
CA LEU A 83 -11.60 -33.43 -22.10
C LEU A 83 -10.31 -33.83 -22.81
N ASP A 84 -10.32 -33.79 -24.14
CA ASP A 84 -9.11 -34.04 -24.94
C ASP A 84 -8.10 -32.87 -24.84
N GLU A 85 -8.60 -31.67 -24.55
CA GLU A 85 -7.81 -30.45 -24.41
C GLU A 85 -8.33 -29.60 -23.23
N ALA A 86 -7.43 -28.87 -22.58
CA ALA A 86 -7.80 -28.01 -21.47
C ALA A 86 -8.70 -26.86 -21.98
N PRO A 87 -9.77 -26.51 -21.23
CA PRO A 87 -10.56 -25.33 -21.56
C PRO A 87 -9.71 -24.06 -21.49
N GLU A 88 -10.12 -23.02 -22.21
CA GLU A 88 -9.39 -21.74 -22.23
C GLU A 88 -9.17 -21.22 -20.81
N ALA A 89 -7.90 -20.95 -20.49
CA ALA A 89 -7.41 -20.79 -19.13
C ALA A 89 -7.97 -19.56 -18.38
N GLN A 90 -8.59 -18.60 -19.07
CA GLN A 90 -9.10 -17.38 -18.44
C GLN A 90 -10.37 -16.85 -19.09
N ALA A 91 -11.37 -16.57 -18.25
CA ALA A 91 -12.43 -15.64 -18.59
C ALA A 91 -11.81 -14.25 -18.87
N VAL A 92 -12.40 -13.50 -19.81
CA VAL A 92 -11.96 -12.13 -20.13
C VAL A 92 -12.01 -11.28 -18.86
N VAL A 93 -10.85 -10.91 -18.33
CA VAL A 93 -10.72 -10.04 -17.16
C VAL A 93 -10.94 -8.57 -17.54
N GLY A 94 -11.51 -7.80 -16.62
CA GLY A 94 -11.76 -6.38 -16.82
C GLY A 94 -10.48 -5.55 -16.87
N ASN A 95 -10.58 -4.32 -17.36
CA ASN A 95 -9.48 -3.37 -17.26
C ASN A 95 -9.31 -2.89 -15.80
N SER A 96 -8.08 -2.88 -15.29
CA SER A 96 -7.78 -2.54 -13.89
C SER A 96 -6.77 -1.40 -13.79
N LEU A 97 -7.11 -0.37 -13.00
CA LEU A 97 -6.22 0.75 -12.69
C LEU A 97 -5.32 0.48 -11.47
N TRP A 98 -5.59 -0.59 -10.71
CA TRP A 98 -4.84 -0.92 -9.50
C TRP A 98 -3.31 -1.05 -9.71
N PRO A 99 -2.80 -1.60 -10.83
CA PRO A 99 -1.36 -1.60 -11.10
C PRO A 99 -0.74 -0.20 -11.14
N ILE A 100 -1.46 0.79 -11.67
CA ILE A 100 -0.99 2.18 -11.75
C ILE A 100 -0.88 2.77 -10.34
N PHE A 101 -1.91 2.58 -9.51
CA PHE A 101 -1.87 3.02 -8.11
C PHE A 101 -0.82 2.27 -7.29
N GLY A 102 -0.59 0.99 -7.59
CA GLY A 102 0.50 0.21 -7.01
C GLY A 102 1.87 0.80 -7.36
N ALA A 103 2.09 1.16 -8.63
CA ALA A 103 3.32 1.83 -9.05
C ALA A 103 3.51 3.18 -8.36
N LEU A 104 2.45 3.98 -8.20
CA LEU A 104 2.48 5.23 -7.44
C LEU A 104 2.83 4.99 -5.96
N GLY A 105 2.29 3.95 -5.33
CA GLY A 105 2.62 3.56 -3.97
C GLY A 105 4.08 3.14 -3.79
N ILE A 106 4.62 2.33 -4.72
CA ILE A 106 6.04 1.96 -4.75
C ILE A 106 6.91 3.21 -4.92
N GLY A 107 6.54 4.10 -5.84
CA GLY A 107 7.25 5.36 -6.05
C GLY A 107 7.27 6.24 -4.80
N ALA A 108 6.13 6.39 -4.13
CA ALA A 108 6.03 7.15 -2.89
C ALA A 108 6.85 6.52 -1.75
N LEU A 109 6.86 5.19 -1.64
CA LEU A 109 7.73 4.47 -0.68
C LEU A 109 9.21 4.74 -0.94
N ALA A 110 9.66 4.59 -2.19
CA ALA A 110 11.06 4.79 -2.57
C ALA A 110 11.51 6.23 -2.31
N VAL A 111 10.70 7.21 -2.71
CA VAL A 111 10.96 8.64 -2.45
C VAL A 111 10.94 8.93 -0.95
N GLY A 112 9.96 8.38 -0.23
CA GLY A 112 9.80 8.59 1.21
C GLY A 112 10.95 8.06 2.04
N LEU A 113 11.61 6.98 1.60
CA LEU A 113 12.80 6.42 2.25
C LEU A 113 13.95 7.44 2.35
N VAL A 114 14.02 8.36 1.39
CA VAL A 114 15.07 9.39 1.29
C VAL A 114 14.59 10.73 1.82
N VAL A 115 13.34 11.10 1.51
CA VAL A 115 12.84 12.47 1.72
C VAL A 115 12.24 12.67 3.11
N HIS A 116 11.28 11.84 3.51
CA HIS A 116 10.55 12.04 4.76
C HIS A 116 9.73 10.81 5.17
N PRO A 117 9.75 10.39 6.46
CA PRO A 117 8.99 9.23 6.94
C PRO A 117 7.49 9.26 6.65
N ALA A 118 6.86 10.45 6.69
CA ALA A 118 5.43 10.57 6.40
C ALA A 118 5.09 10.20 4.93
N ILE A 119 5.96 10.52 3.97
CA ILE A 119 5.78 10.15 2.56
C ILE A 119 5.93 8.63 2.42
N PHE A 120 6.91 8.05 3.11
CA PHE A 120 7.13 6.60 3.16
C PHE A 120 5.87 5.87 3.68
N VAL A 121 5.35 6.28 4.84
CA VAL A 121 4.13 5.70 5.44
C VAL A 121 2.94 5.87 4.51
N THR A 122 2.81 7.01 3.84
CA THR A 122 1.74 7.23 2.85
C THR A 122 1.82 6.22 1.70
N GLY A 123 3.03 6.00 1.15
CA GLY A 123 3.25 4.97 0.13
C GLY A 123 2.89 3.57 0.62
N LEU A 124 3.22 3.23 1.86
CA LEU A 124 2.85 1.95 2.48
C LEU A 124 1.32 1.79 2.56
N CYS A 125 0.61 2.82 3.03
CA CYS A 125 -0.85 2.82 3.10
C CYS A 125 -1.48 2.65 1.71
N ILE A 126 -0.93 3.30 0.67
CA ILE A 126 -1.39 3.11 -0.72
C ILE A 126 -1.20 1.66 -1.14
N LEU A 127 -0.03 1.04 -0.88
CA LEU A 127 0.21 -0.35 -1.24
C LEU A 127 -0.73 -1.32 -0.52
N VAL A 128 -1.00 -1.10 0.76
CA VAL A 128 -1.96 -1.93 1.51
C VAL A 128 -3.37 -1.80 0.90
N ALA A 129 -3.80 -0.59 0.59
CA ALA A 129 -5.10 -0.36 -0.04
C ALA A 129 -5.16 -1.05 -1.42
N VAL A 130 -4.14 -0.86 -2.26
CA VAL A 130 -4.06 -1.51 -3.58
C VAL A 130 -4.04 -3.03 -3.45
N ALA A 131 -3.29 -3.60 -2.50
CA ALA A 131 -3.23 -5.04 -2.30
C ALA A 131 -4.60 -5.61 -1.95
N ILE A 132 -5.34 -4.97 -1.03
CA ILE A 132 -6.68 -5.40 -0.65
C ILE A 132 -7.64 -5.25 -1.83
N GLU A 133 -7.70 -4.07 -2.41
CA GLU A 133 -8.67 -3.72 -3.46
C GLU A 133 -8.46 -4.51 -4.74
N TRP A 134 -7.20 -4.69 -5.15
CA TRP A 134 -6.86 -5.46 -6.33
C TRP A 134 -7.14 -6.94 -6.12
N THR A 135 -6.84 -7.48 -4.93
CA THR A 135 -7.19 -8.86 -4.57
C THR A 135 -8.69 -9.07 -4.61
N MET A 136 -9.48 -8.16 -4.04
CA MET A 136 -10.93 -8.26 -4.02
C MET A 136 -11.55 -8.10 -5.41
N THR A 137 -10.98 -7.24 -6.25
CA THR A 137 -11.36 -7.14 -7.67
C THR A 137 -11.12 -8.47 -8.38
N ASN A 138 -9.90 -9.01 -8.29
CA ASN A 138 -9.53 -10.29 -8.94
C ASN A 138 -10.32 -11.48 -8.40
N TRP A 139 -10.67 -11.48 -7.11
CA TRP A 139 -11.53 -12.49 -6.50
C TRP A 139 -12.95 -12.38 -7.06
N SER A 140 -13.52 -11.17 -7.06
CA SER A 140 -14.90 -10.96 -7.48
C SER A 140 -15.15 -11.33 -8.94
N GLU A 141 -14.20 -11.03 -9.83
CA GLU A 141 -14.28 -11.39 -11.26
C GLU A 141 -14.33 -12.90 -11.51
N LYS A 142 -13.92 -13.72 -10.53
CA LYS A 142 -13.87 -15.18 -10.63
C LYS A 142 -15.01 -15.89 -9.89
N VAL A 143 -15.93 -15.15 -9.26
CA VAL A 143 -17.03 -15.74 -8.48
C VAL A 143 -18.00 -16.50 -9.37
N SER A 144 -18.37 -15.92 -10.52
CA SER A 144 -19.26 -16.52 -11.51
C SER A 144 -18.94 -16.03 -12.93
N GLY A 145 -19.60 -16.61 -13.94
CA GLY A 145 -19.53 -16.11 -15.32
C GLY A 145 -20.40 -14.88 -15.59
N ASP A 146 -21.21 -14.42 -14.63
CA ASP A 146 -22.07 -13.23 -14.75
C ASP A 146 -21.42 -12.01 -14.08
N ALA A 147 -21.21 -10.95 -14.85
CA ALA A 147 -20.59 -9.72 -14.40
C ALA A 147 -21.43 -8.98 -13.33
N GLU A 148 -22.77 -9.03 -13.42
CA GLU A 148 -23.63 -8.36 -12.44
C GLU A 148 -23.57 -9.06 -11.08
N ALA A 149 -23.62 -10.40 -11.08
CA ALA A 149 -23.45 -11.21 -9.89
C ALA A 149 -22.09 -10.97 -9.21
N ASN A 150 -21.01 -10.87 -10.01
CA ASN A 150 -19.65 -10.61 -9.53
C ASN A 150 -19.54 -9.22 -8.87
N ALA A 151 -20.11 -8.18 -9.50
CA ALA A 151 -20.13 -6.83 -8.95
C ALA A 151 -20.93 -6.77 -7.64
N ALA A 152 -22.08 -7.46 -7.57
CA ALA A 152 -22.88 -7.55 -6.36
C ALA A 152 -22.16 -8.29 -5.23
N ALA A 153 -21.44 -9.37 -5.53
CA ALA A 153 -20.63 -10.10 -4.55
C ALA A 153 -19.53 -9.22 -3.94
N ARG A 154 -18.82 -8.45 -4.77
CA ARG A 154 -17.81 -7.48 -4.30
C ARG A 154 -18.45 -6.41 -3.43
N GLU A 155 -19.53 -5.78 -3.90
CA GLU A 155 -20.22 -4.70 -3.18
C GLU A 155 -20.70 -5.20 -1.80
N ASN A 156 -21.33 -6.37 -1.74
CA ASN A 156 -21.85 -6.91 -0.48
C ASN A 156 -20.75 -7.18 0.55
N LEU A 157 -19.58 -7.65 0.11
CA LEU A 157 -18.45 -7.93 0.99
C LEU A 157 -17.70 -6.65 1.40
N MET A 158 -17.43 -5.78 0.43
CA MET A 158 -16.53 -4.65 0.63
C MET A 158 -17.21 -3.40 1.16
N ARG A 159 -18.44 -3.11 0.74
CA ARG A 159 -19.15 -1.87 1.11
C ARG A 159 -19.25 -1.63 2.62
N PRO A 160 -19.50 -2.64 3.49
CA PRO A 160 -19.51 -2.44 4.95
C PRO A 160 -18.16 -2.00 5.53
N ILE A 161 -17.06 -2.26 4.82
CA ILE A 161 -15.69 -1.93 5.23
C ILE A 161 -15.23 -0.63 4.54
N GLU A 162 -15.42 -0.54 3.22
CA GLU A 162 -15.02 0.60 2.40
C GLU A 162 -15.69 1.89 2.88
N ILE A 163 -16.99 1.88 3.18
CA ILE A 163 -17.70 3.10 3.59
C ILE A 163 -17.14 3.68 4.90
N PRO A 164 -17.00 2.91 6.00
CA PRO A 164 -16.37 3.43 7.22
C PRO A 164 -14.91 3.84 7.03
N VAL A 165 -14.11 3.06 6.29
CA VAL A 165 -12.68 3.35 6.09
C VAL A 165 -12.51 4.63 5.28
N LEU A 166 -13.17 4.73 4.11
CA LEU A 166 -13.14 5.93 3.27
C LEU A 166 -13.76 7.14 3.99
N GLY A 167 -14.82 6.92 4.76
CA GLY A 167 -15.42 7.96 5.59
C GLY A 167 -14.43 8.50 6.64
N THR A 168 -13.73 7.62 7.33
CA THR A 168 -12.73 7.99 8.35
C THR A 168 -11.55 8.72 7.73
N ILE A 169 -11.00 8.20 6.62
CA ILE A 169 -9.92 8.86 5.88
C ILE A 169 -10.36 10.22 5.38
N GLY A 170 -11.55 10.30 4.76
CA GLY A 170 -12.10 11.56 4.26
C GLY A 170 -12.27 12.61 5.35
N ILE A 171 -12.82 12.23 6.51
CA ILE A 171 -12.94 13.12 7.67
C ILE A 171 -11.54 13.53 8.17
N GLY A 172 -10.61 12.58 8.32
CA GLY A 172 -9.25 12.87 8.77
C GLY A 172 -8.54 13.88 7.88
N VAL A 173 -8.63 13.72 6.55
CA VAL A 173 -8.07 14.66 5.58
C VAL A 173 -8.73 16.05 5.71
N LEU A 174 -10.06 16.12 5.86
CA LEU A 174 -10.75 17.39 6.06
C LEU A 174 -10.34 18.09 7.36
N VAL A 175 -10.23 17.34 8.47
CA VAL A 175 -9.77 17.86 9.76
C VAL A 175 -8.34 18.40 9.66
N LEU A 176 -7.46 17.67 8.97
CA LEU A 176 -6.08 18.13 8.71
C LEU A 176 -6.07 19.42 7.87
N ALA A 177 -6.90 19.52 6.84
CA ALA A 177 -7.01 20.72 6.01
C ALA A 177 -7.49 21.93 6.84
N VAL A 178 -8.54 21.77 7.65
CA VAL A 178 -9.02 22.83 8.55
C VAL A 178 -7.95 23.20 9.59
N SER A 179 -7.26 22.21 10.17
CA SER A 179 -6.16 22.44 11.09
C SER A 179 -5.09 23.33 10.46
N ARG A 180 -4.68 23.05 9.22
CA ARG A 180 -3.72 23.88 8.48
C ARG A 180 -4.20 25.31 8.30
N VAL A 181 -5.47 25.52 7.95
CA VAL A 181 -6.05 26.87 7.83
C VAL A 181 -5.95 27.66 9.13
N LEU A 182 -6.30 27.02 10.24
CA LEU A 182 -6.30 27.67 11.56
C LEU A 182 -4.89 27.96 12.08
N LEU A 183 -3.93 27.09 11.78
CA LEU A 183 -2.53 27.25 12.18
C LEU A 183 -1.81 28.38 11.43
N THR A 184 -2.22 28.68 10.20
CA THR A 184 -1.65 29.79 9.41
C THR A 184 -2.26 31.15 9.80
N ALA A 185 -3.51 31.19 10.26
CA ALA A 185 -4.16 32.44 10.67
C ALA A 185 -3.59 32.98 11.99
N SER A 186 -3.72 34.28 12.30
CA SER A 186 -3.39 34.84 13.63
C SER A 186 -4.39 34.37 14.71
N VAL A 187 -4.11 34.59 16.01
CA VAL A 187 -5.02 34.15 17.10
C VAL A 187 -6.45 34.67 16.89
N ASN A 188 -6.61 35.98 16.69
CA ASN A 188 -7.91 36.58 16.42
C ASN A 188 -8.44 36.19 15.02
N GLY A 189 -7.54 36.04 14.04
CA GLY A 189 -7.91 35.58 12.69
C GLY A 189 -8.52 34.18 12.70
N ALA A 190 -7.96 33.26 13.46
CA ALA A 190 -8.44 31.89 13.59
C ALA A 190 -9.84 31.84 14.22
N VAL A 191 -10.10 32.65 15.25
CA VAL A 191 -11.44 32.78 15.85
C VAL A 191 -12.45 33.27 14.83
N VAL A 192 -12.11 34.30 14.05
CA VAL A 192 -12.99 34.85 13.00
C VAL A 192 -13.25 33.81 11.91
N VAL A 193 -12.21 33.15 11.39
CA VAL A 193 -12.32 32.11 10.36
C VAL A 193 -13.18 30.95 10.84
N ALA A 194 -12.93 30.43 12.05
CA ALA A 194 -13.71 29.36 12.64
C ALA A 194 -15.19 29.76 12.83
N THR A 195 -15.45 30.99 13.27
CA THR A 195 -16.81 31.50 13.46
C THR A 195 -17.55 31.58 12.13
N ILE A 196 -16.93 32.17 11.10
CA ILE A 196 -17.53 32.30 9.77
C ILE A 196 -17.78 30.91 9.16
N ALA A 197 -16.78 30.02 9.22
CA ALA A 197 -16.91 28.66 8.71
C ALA A 197 -18.05 27.91 9.42
N GLY A 198 -18.13 28.02 10.76
CA GLY A 198 -19.21 27.44 11.55
C GLY A 198 -20.59 27.96 11.16
N LEU A 199 -20.73 29.27 10.95
CA LEU A 199 -21.98 29.89 10.49
C LEU A 199 -22.37 29.41 9.09
N VAL A 200 -21.41 29.29 8.17
CA VAL A 200 -21.66 28.78 6.81
C VAL A 200 -22.11 27.32 6.84
N VAL A 201 -21.42 26.47 7.60
CA VAL A 201 -21.77 25.05 7.73
C VAL A 201 -23.14 24.89 8.38
N PHE A 202 -23.38 25.58 9.50
CA PHE A 202 -24.64 25.49 10.24
C PHE A 202 -25.81 26.06 9.44
N GLY A 203 -25.62 27.24 8.83
CA GLY A 203 -26.62 27.87 7.96
C GLY A 203 -26.94 27.01 6.73
N GLY A 204 -25.92 26.46 6.09
CA GLY A 204 -26.06 25.51 4.98
C GLY A 204 -26.83 24.26 5.39
N ALA A 205 -26.49 23.65 6.52
CA ALA A 205 -27.19 22.48 7.06
C ALA A 205 -28.67 22.80 7.37
N MET A 206 -28.95 23.95 7.97
CA MET A 206 -30.33 24.39 8.25
C MET A 206 -31.13 24.62 6.97
N ALA A 207 -30.50 25.22 5.95
CA ALA A 207 -31.13 25.46 4.65
C ALA A 207 -31.46 24.14 3.92
N ILE A 208 -30.55 23.16 3.96
CA ILE A 208 -30.78 21.82 3.40
C ILE A 208 -31.89 21.11 4.19
N SER A 209 -31.86 21.17 5.53
CA SER A 209 -32.85 20.54 6.40
C SER A 209 -34.27 21.04 6.14
N LYS A 210 -34.44 22.35 5.85
CA LYS A 210 -35.74 22.94 5.52
C LYS A 210 -36.28 22.59 4.13
N ARG A 211 -35.48 21.93 3.27
CA ARG A 211 -35.87 21.59 1.89
C ARG A 211 -35.79 20.07 1.66
N PRO A 212 -36.77 19.29 2.16
CA PRO A 212 -36.77 17.82 2.08
C PRO A 212 -36.86 17.29 0.64
N GLU A 213 -37.35 18.10 -0.31
CA GLU A 213 -37.49 17.74 -1.72
C GLU A 213 -36.20 17.96 -2.54
N MET A 214 -35.10 18.42 -1.92
CA MET A 214 -33.86 18.63 -2.68
C MET A 214 -33.35 17.32 -3.29
N PRO A 215 -33.02 17.31 -4.59
CA PRO A 215 -32.51 16.10 -5.23
C PRO A 215 -31.17 15.72 -4.62
N ARG A 216 -30.97 14.42 -4.37
CA ARG A 216 -29.73 13.88 -3.79
C ARG A 216 -28.46 14.32 -4.54
N ARG A 217 -28.58 14.54 -5.86
CA ARG A 217 -27.49 15.05 -6.70
C ARG A 217 -27.06 16.47 -6.30
N ALA A 218 -28.01 17.35 -5.96
CA ALA A 218 -27.72 18.72 -5.52
C ALA A 218 -27.01 18.73 -4.15
N ILE A 219 -27.45 17.88 -3.22
CA ILE A 219 -26.79 17.74 -1.91
C ILE A 219 -25.36 17.24 -2.09
N ARG A 220 -25.15 16.19 -2.91
CA ARG A 220 -23.82 15.67 -3.22
C ARG A 220 -22.93 16.71 -3.87
N SER A 221 -23.45 17.54 -4.80
CA SER A 221 -22.65 18.58 -5.43
C SER A 221 -22.26 19.69 -4.45
N ILE A 222 -23.18 20.12 -3.57
CA ILE A 222 -22.88 21.13 -2.55
C ILE A 222 -21.80 20.62 -1.60
N LEU A 223 -21.94 19.39 -1.10
CA LEU A 223 -20.95 18.76 -0.24
C LEU A 223 -19.59 18.62 -0.94
N PHE A 224 -19.59 18.19 -2.19
CA PHE A 224 -18.37 18.05 -2.98
C PHE A 224 -17.64 19.39 -3.15
N VAL A 225 -18.36 20.44 -3.54
CA VAL A 225 -17.80 21.80 -3.68
C VAL A 225 -17.26 22.30 -2.34
N GLY A 226 -17.99 22.08 -1.24
CA GLY A 226 -17.56 22.43 0.11
C GLY A 226 -16.26 21.72 0.50
N CYS A 227 -16.17 20.40 0.29
CA CYS A 227 -14.96 19.63 0.54
C CYS A 227 -13.78 20.16 -0.29
N VAL A 228 -13.97 20.40 -1.58
CA VAL A 228 -12.91 20.93 -2.47
C VAL A 228 -12.44 22.31 -1.99
N ALA A 229 -13.35 23.20 -1.58
CA ALA A 229 -12.99 24.51 -1.06
C ALA A 229 -12.13 24.42 0.21
N VAL A 230 -12.49 23.54 1.16
CA VAL A 230 -11.71 23.30 2.39
C VAL A 230 -10.34 22.71 2.07
N LEU A 231 -10.25 21.75 1.15
CA LEU A 231 -8.99 21.14 0.75
C LEU A 231 -8.06 22.17 0.10
N LEU A 232 -8.57 22.99 -0.82
CA LEU A 232 -7.78 24.06 -1.45
C LEU A 232 -7.29 25.08 -0.43
N ALA A 233 -8.15 25.51 0.49
CA ALA A 233 -7.76 26.41 1.57
C ALA A 233 -6.66 25.80 2.46
N GLY A 234 -6.81 24.53 2.85
CA GLY A 234 -5.82 23.82 3.66
C GLY A 234 -4.46 23.67 2.96
N ILE A 235 -4.46 23.37 1.65
CA ILE A 235 -3.23 23.27 0.85
C ILE A 235 -2.55 24.64 0.76
N LEU A 236 -3.29 25.71 0.46
CA LEU A 236 -2.75 27.07 0.39
C LEU A 236 -2.19 27.53 1.74
N SER A 237 -2.85 27.20 2.85
CA SER A 237 -2.36 27.48 4.19
C SER A 237 -1.10 26.68 4.53
N ALA A 238 -1.03 25.41 4.13
CA ALA A 238 0.16 24.60 4.37
C ALA A 238 1.41 25.16 3.70
N VAL A 239 1.29 25.78 2.52
CA VAL A 239 2.40 26.43 1.81
C VAL A 239 2.90 27.67 2.55
N ASN A 240 2.03 28.40 3.24
CA ASN A 240 2.36 29.66 3.90
C ASN A 240 3.04 29.49 5.27
N GLY A 241 3.15 28.26 5.79
CA GLY A 241 3.76 27.98 7.09
C GLY A 241 2.81 28.20 8.29
N GLU A 242 3.26 27.74 9.46
CA GLU A 242 2.53 27.87 10.73
C GLU A 242 2.94 29.15 11.47
N ARG A 243 2.02 29.74 12.25
CA ARG A 243 2.35 30.87 13.12
C ARG A 243 3.21 30.45 14.31
N GLU A 244 4.09 31.32 14.80
CA GLU A 244 4.81 31.10 16.05
C GLU A 244 3.89 31.18 17.26
N PHE A 245 4.01 30.22 18.18
CA PHE A 245 3.31 30.22 19.46
C PHE A 245 4.22 30.82 20.54
N HIS A 246 3.95 32.05 20.97
CA HIS A 246 4.56 32.55 22.20
C HIS A 246 3.82 31.98 23.41
N GLN A 247 4.53 31.16 24.20
CA GLN A 247 4.03 30.62 25.46
C GLN A 247 3.89 31.78 26.46
N ILE A 248 2.66 32.25 26.66
CA ILE A 248 2.36 33.26 27.68
C ILE A 248 2.18 32.53 29.01
N GLY A 249 3.21 32.59 29.88
CA GLY A 249 3.08 32.34 31.32
C GLY A 249 3.72 31.05 31.84
N GLY A 250 4.96 31.20 32.31
CA GLY A 250 5.63 30.30 33.25
C GLY A 250 6.69 31.08 34.00
N GLY A 251 6.28 32.06 34.80
CA GLY A 251 7.17 32.88 35.61
C GLY A 251 7.27 32.38 37.06
N VAL A 252 8.50 32.37 37.56
CA VAL A 252 8.95 32.41 38.98
C VAL A 252 8.95 31.10 39.77
N SER A 253 10.15 30.49 39.86
CA SER A 253 10.70 30.00 41.13
C SER A 253 12.14 30.53 41.23
N ASP A 254 12.40 31.27 42.31
CA ASP A 254 13.69 31.80 42.74
C ASP A 254 14.84 30.79 42.58
N ASP A 255 15.99 31.24 42.09
CA ASP A 255 17.22 31.30 42.91
C ASP A 255 18.33 32.05 42.14
N ASP A 256 18.48 33.33 42.49
CA ASP A 256 19.73 34.06 42.32
C ASP A 256 20.73 33.51 43.34
N ALA A 257 21.62 32.62 42.92
CA ALA A 257 22.77 32.22 43.73
C ALA A 257 23.98 31.82 42.87
N GLN A 258 24.49 32.75 42.06
CA GLN A 258 25.95 32.85 41.87
C GLN A 258 26.38 34.31 41.93
N VAL A 259 26.78 34.69 43.14
CA VAL A 259 27.67 35.81 43.43
C VAL A 259 29.02 35.50 42.77
N GLU A 260 29.32 36.17 41.66
CA GLU A 260 30.69 36.35 41.18
C GLU A 260 31.17 37.71 41.70
N THR A 261 31.82 37.68 42.86
CA THR A 261 32.69 38.77 43.34
C THR A 261 34.12 38.29 43.26
N ASP A 262 34.79 38.73 42.19
CA ASP A 262 36.17 39.22 42.08
C ASP A 262 37.29 38.49 42.85
N HIS A 263 38.17 37.80 42.10
CA HIS A 263 39.64 37.82 42.21
C HIS A 263 40.31 37.20 40.98
#